data_AF-A0A1L7AFX7-F1
#
_entry.id   AF-A0A1L7AFX7-F1
#
_cell.length_a   1.000
_cell.length_b   1.000
_cell.length_c   1.000
_cell.angle_alpha   90.00
_cell.angle_beta   90.00
_cell.angle_gamma   90.00
#
_symmetry.space_group_name_H-M   'P 1'
#
loop_
_entity.id
_entity.type
_entity.pdbx_description
1 polymer ?
#
loop_
_entity_poly.entity_id
_entity_poly.type
_entity_poly.pdbx_seq_one_letter_code
_entity_poly.pdbx_strand_id
1 'polypeptide(L)'
;MRLCLPALDPGMEARCPRCARVLRRHRVNAFSAPLALSLAGIVLYAMILTMPFLGLNLLGRERVSLVDSGVHSFAQDGFWGLGGLVFLVLVVVPGAQLVLLPTVILGLHMRNPPAGLHRLFRWYMALDAWMMVEVFLFGTLVSYTRLVDLAHVEIGPAAYGIAALSLVLVARNASLEPQVVWDRLEERDLVAESGAIRRGEASPGTPPGTPPGTPPGPDPRAFRAEGVAAPGMAAHETALIACHRCHRLDHARPGAPCPRCGSRLHHRKPDSIGRSWALVAAAFILYLPANYYPVMQITTLGQGGPHTILGGVIEFLETGFWPLALIVFLASVAVPMLKLVGLMVMLTSIRRRSARHLLRRTQLYRLVEAIGRWSMIDVFVVCVLIALVRFGMLAEITAQVGAACFAGVVVVTMVAAECFDPRLMWDAAGSPAQDPDMPRRWRAEAAAAASQDGPSRNGPAPSGAPSTGPAGTASQHGAA
;
A
#
# COMPACT_ATOMS: atom_id res chain seq x y z
N MET A 1 -11.48 -27.05 9.30
CA MET A 1 -12.61 -26.38 8.62
C MET A 1 -12.03 -25.25 7.77
N ARG A 2 -12.07 -25.33 6.43
CA ARG A 2 -11.59 -24.24 5.57
C ARG A 2 -12.58 -23.08 5.72
N LEU A 3 -12.19 -22.00 6.39
CA LEU A 3 -12.92 -20.73 6.30
C LEU A 3 -12.69 -20.14 4.91
N CYS A 4 -13.33 -20.73 3.91
CA CYS A 4 -13.46 -20.14 2.59
C CYS A 4 -14.54 -19.06 2.71
N LEU A 5 -14.15 -17.79 2.53
CA LEU A 5 -15.11 -16.75 2.19
C LEU A 5 -15.94 -17.28 1.00
N PRO A 6 -17.27 -17.14 1.01
CA PRO A 6 -18.10 -17.60 -0.11
C PRO A 6 -17.56 -17.00 -1.41
N ALA A 7 -17.40 -17.83 -2.42
CA ALA A 7 -16.98 -17.38 -3.74
C ALA A 7 -18.00 -16.34 -4.23
N LEU A 8 -17.52 -15.16 -4.65
CA LEU A 8 -18.39 -14.16 -5.25
C LEU A 8 -18.72 -14.59 -6.67
N ASP A 9 -20.00 -14.60 -7.03
CA ASP A 9 -20.40 -14.82 -8.42
C ASP A 9 -19.85 -13.71 -9.34
N PRO A 10 -19.68 -14.00 -10.65
CA PRO A 10 -19.15 -13.02 -11.60
C PRO A 10 -19.97 -11.73 -11.61
N GLY A 11 -19.31 -10.59 -11.43
CA GLY A 11 -19.95 -9.27 -11.36
C GLY A 11 -20.38 -8.83 -9.95
N MET A 12 -20.34 -9.71 -8.95
CA MET A 12 -20.63 -9.32 -7.56
C MET A 12 -19.44 -8.62 -6.89
N GLU A 13 -19.77 -7.77 -5.91
CA GLU A 13 -18.79 -7.08 -5.08
C GLU A 13 -19.08 -7.27 -3.59
N ALA A 14 -18.03 -7.56 -2.81
CA ALA A 14 -18.10 -7.60 -1.36
C ALA A 14 -17.91 -6.17 -0.84
N ARG A 15 -18.80 -5.68 0.02
CA ARG A 15 -18.67 -4.37 0.67
C ARG A 15 -18.42 -4.54 2.17
N CYS A 16 -17.54 -3.70 2.72
CA CYS A 16 -17.27 -3.65 4.15
C CYS A 16 -18.51 -3.12 4.88
N PRO A 17 -19.08 -3.84 5.86
CA PRO A 17 -20.26 -3.40 6.59
C PRO A 17 -20.00 -2.17 7.48
N ARG A 18 -18.73 -1.88 7.82
CA ARG A 18 -18.36 -0.73 8.67
C ARG A 18 -18.20 0.57 7.91
N CYS A 19 -17.61 0.53 6.71
CA CYS A 19 -17.23 1.74 5.98
C CYS A 19 -17.70 1.77 4.53
N ALA A 20 -18.54 0.81 4.14
CA ALA A 20 -19.09 0.58 2.79
C ALA A 20 -18.04 0.45 1.67
N ARG A 21 -16.76 0.29 2.01
CA ARG A 21 -15.67 0.13 1.02
C ARG A 21 -15.80 -1.23 0.33
N VAL A 22 -15.70 -1.24 -1.01
CA VAL A 22 -15.59 -2.49 -1.78
C VAL A 22 -14.31 -3.22 -1.36
N LEU A 23 -14.46 -4.44 -0.83
CA LEU A 23 -13.41 -5.34 -0.38
C LEU A 23 -12.90 -6.24 -1.51
N ARG A 24 -13.81 -6.71 -2.37
CA ARG A 24 -13.50 -7.63 -3.49
C ARG A 24 -14.52 -7.39 -4.61
N ARG A 25 -14.11 -7.53 -5.87
CA ARG A 25 -15.01 -7.38 -7.02
C ARG A 25 -14.65 -8.41 -8.08
N HIS A 26 -15.45 -9.46 -8.22
CA HIS A 26 -15.12 -10.57 -9.12
C HIS A 26 -15.36 -10.19 -10.59
N ARG A 27 -14.29 -10.02 -11.38
CA ARG A 27 -14.39 -9.62 -12.80
C ARG A 27 -14.41 -10.80 -13.76
N VAL A 28 -15.29 -10.74 -14.76
CA VAL A 28 -15.53 -11.78 -15.79
C VAL A 28 -14.33 -11.99 -16.74
N ASN A 29 -13.41 -11.01 -16.86
CA ASN A 29 -12.23 -11.05 -17.76
C ASN A 29 -10.91 -10.78 -17.01
N ALA A 30 -10.65 -11.52 -15.93
CA ALA A 30 -9.50 -11.24 -15.05
C ALA A 30 -8.11 -11.49 -15.67
N PHE A 31 -8.00 -12.26 -16.76
CA PHE A 31 -6.71 -12.63 -17.36
C PHE A 31 -6.48 -12.09 -18.79
N SER A 32 -7.51 -12.06 -19.64
CA SER A 32 -7.37 -11.67 -21.05
C SER A 32 -7.06 -10.18 -21.21
N ALA A 33 -7.80 -9.30 -20.52
CA ALA A 33 -7.59 -7.86 -20.61
C ALA A 33 -6.21 -7.42 -20.07
N PRO A 34 -5.76 -7.85 -18.87
CA PRO A 34 -4.41 -7.52 -18.39
C PRO A 34 -3.29 -8.07 -19.27
N LEU A 35 -3.47 -9.25 -19.89
CA LEU A 35 -2.49 -9.81 -20.82
C LEU A 35 -2.40 -8.97 -22.10
N ALA A 36 -3.53 -8.65 -22.73
CA ALA A 36 -3.56 -7.81 -23.92
C ALA A 36 -2.95 -6.42 -23.68
N LEU A 37 -3.28 -5.78 -22.55
CA LEU A 37 -2.71 -4.50 -22.15
C LEU A 37 -1.21 -4.58 -21.85
N SER A 38 -0.74 -5.68 -21.28
CA SER A 38 0.70 -5.87 -21.03
C SER A 38 1.48 -6.05 -22.34
N LEU A 39 0.93 -6.80 -23.30
CA LEU A 39 1.54 -6.96 -24.63
C LEU A 39 1.55 -5.63 -25.40
N ALA A 40 0.44 -4.88 -25.40
CA ALA A 40 0.40 -3.54 -25.97
C ALA A 40 1.43 -2.61 -25.30
N GLY A 41 1.56 -2.69 -23.97
CA GLY A 41 2.56 -1.96 -23.21
C GLY A 41 4.00 -2.31 -23.60
N ILE A 42 4.32 -3.59 -23.86
CA ILE A 42 5.65 -4.02 -24.34
C ILE A 42 5.96 -3.40 -25.71
N VAL A 43 5.00 -3.39 -26.64
CA VAL A 43 5.17 -2.80 -27.97
C VAL A 43 5.40 -1.29 -27.87
N LEU A 44 4.57 -0.58 -27.08
CA LEU A 44 4.74 0.86 -26.84
C LEU A 44 6.08 1.15 -26.16
N TYR A 45 6.49 0.33 -25.20
CA TYR A 45 7.76 0.47 -24.51
C TYR A 45 8.95 0.27 -25.45
N ALA A 46 8.92 -0.73 -26.34
CA ALA A 46 9.93 -0.92 -27.37
C ALA A 46 9.98 0.27 -28.35
N MET A 47 8.82 0.83 -28.73
CA MET A 47 8.74 2.05 -29.53
C MET A 47 9.40 3.24 -28.81
N ILE A 48 9.14 3.45 -27.51
CA ILE A 48 9.75 4.53 -26.73
C ILE A 48 11.28 4.40 -26.67
N LEU A 49 11.80 3.17 -26.51
CA LEU A 49 13.24 2.94 -26.42
C LEU A 49 13.97 3.09 -27.76
N THR A 50 13.28 2.95 -28.89
CA THR A 50 13.89 2.97 -30.23
C THR A 50 13.66 4.28 -30.98
N MET A 51 12.60 5.02 -30.65
CA MET A 51 12.24 6.26 -31.34
C MET A 51 12.85 7.48 -30.64
N PRO A 52 13.15 8.55 -31.40
CA PRO A 52 13.62 9.80 -30.81
C PRO A 52 12.52 10.40 -29.92
N PHE A 53 12.96 10.95 -28.79
CA PHE A 53 12.09 11.64 -27.83
C PHE A 53 11.95 13.12 -28.18
N LEU A 54 13.08 13.78 -28.47
CA LEU A 54 13.14 15.19 -28.83
C LEU A 54 14.11 15.39 -29.98
N GLY A 55 13.69 16.11 -31.01
CA GLY A 55 14.56 16.63 -32.05
C GLY A 55 14.86 18.10 -31.79
N LEU A 56 16.15 18.47 -31.81
CA LEU A 56 16.58 19.86 -31.78
C LEU A 56 17.22 20.22 -33.11
N ASN A 57 16.61 21.18 -33.79
CA ASN A 57 17.14 21.79 -35.00
C ASN A 57 17.94 23.03 -34.64
N LEU A 58 19.26 22.87 -34.46
CA LEU A 58 20.18 23.98 -34.22
C LEU A 58 21.08 24.11 -35.45
N LEU A 59 20.95 25.22 -36.19
CA LEU A 59 21.87 25.61 -37.28
C LEU A 59 22.04 24.55 -38.39
N GLY A 60 20.98 23.81 -38.71
CA GLY A 60 20.98 22.79 -39.78
C GLY A 60 21.61 21.44 -39.41
N ARG A 61 21.94 21.21 -38.13
CA ARG A 61 22.36 19.91 -37.62
C ARG A 61 21.31 19.37 -36.64
N GLU A 62 20.58 18.34 -37.07
CA GLU A 62 19.64 17.62 -36.22
C GLU A 62 20.40 16.87 -35.12
N ARG A 63 20.14 17.21 -33.85
CA ARG A 63 20.48 16.32 -32.73
C ARG A 63 19.20 15.66 -32.23
N VAL A 64 19.11 14.35 -32.42
CA VAL A 64 18.06 13.50 -31.84
C VAL A 64 18.47 13.05 -30.44
N SER A 65 17.58 13.23 -29.48
CA SER A 65 17.76 12.72 -28.11
C SER A 65 16.97 11.42 -27.96
N LEU A 66 17.69 10.34 -27.69
CA LEU A 66 17.13 9.05 -27.27
C LEU A 66 17.21 8.95 -25.74
N VAL A 67 16.47 8.00 -25.15
CA VAL A 67 16.54 7.75 -23.70
C VAL A 67 17.92 7.23 -23.27
N ASP A 68 18.63 6.52 -24.16
CA ASP A 68 19.96 5.97 -23.91
C ASP A 68 21.07 7.04 -23.90
N SER A 69 20.95 8.07 -24.74
CA SER A 69 21.95 9.13 -24.86
C SER A 69 22.03 9.96 -23.58
N GLY A 70 20.91 10.13 -22.87
CA GLY A 70 20.88 10.74 -21.55
C GLY A 70 21.70 9.95 -20.52
N VAL A 71 21.58 8.62 -20.50
CA VAL A 71 22.38 7.75 -19.62
C VAL A 71 23.86 7.80 -19.97
N HIS A 72 24.17 7.78 -21.27
CA HIS A 72 25.55 7.83 -21.74
C HIS A 72 26.22 9.18 -21.44
N SER A 73 25.47 10.29 -21.52
CA SER A 73 25.96 11.63 -21.16
C SER A 73 26.41 11.68 -19.69
N PHE A 74 25.59 11.21 -18.75
CA PHE A 74 25.98 11.19 -17.33
C PHE A 74 27.21 10.33 -17.05
N ALA A 75 27.40 9.25 -17.81
CA ALA A 75 28.58 8.40 -17.68
C ALA A 75 29.85 9.10 -18.19
N GLN A 76 29.74 9.86 -19.29
CA GLN A 76 30.85 10.66 -19.84
C GLN A 76 31.23 11.83 -18.93
N ASP A 77 30.26 12.44 -18.26
CA ASP A 77 30.46 13.53 -17.29
C ASP A 77 31.05 13.05 -15.94
N GLY A 78 31.46 11.77 -15.84
CA GLY A 78 32.08 11.17 -14.66
C GLY A 78 31.10 10.65 -13.60
N PHE A 79 29.80 10.88 -13.76
CA PHE A 79 28.74 10.46 -12.83
C PHE A 79 28.15 9.08 -13.20
N TRP A 80 28.99 8.09 -13.43
CA TRP A 80 28.57 6.74 -13.85
C TRP A 80 27.56 6.08 -12.91
N GLY A 81 27.65 6.32 -11.60
CA GLY A 81 26.69 5.80 -10.61
C GLY A 81 25.28 6.39 -10.78
N LEU A 82 25.18 7.68 -11.10
CA LEU A 82 23.91 8.35 -11.37
C LEU A 82 23.32 7.84 -12.69
N GLY A 83 24.13 7.72 -13.74
CA GLY A 83 23.71 7.14 -15.02
C GLY A 83 23.16 5.73 -14.87
N GLY A 84 23.84 4.87 -14.11
CA GLY A 84 23.38 3.51 -13.81
C GLY A 84 22.05 3.48 -13.04
N LEU A 85 21.87 4.36 -12.06
CA LEU A 85 20.61 4.50 -11.33
C LEU A 85 19.46 4.95 -12.25
N VAL A 86 19.70 5.94 -13.10
CA VAL A 86 18.71 6.44 -14.07
C VAL A 86 18.33 5.33 -15.06
N PHE A 87 19.29 4.58 -15.58
CA PHE A 87 19.03 3.43 -16.46
C PHE A 87 18.21 2.35 -15.75
N LEU A 88 18.56 2.01 -14.50
CA LEU A 88 17.83 1.03 -13.71
C LEU A 88 16.36 1.46 -13.55
N VAL A 89 16.12 2.71 -13.18
CA VAL A 89 14.78 3.21 -12.83
C VAL A 89 13.93 3.51 -14.07
N LEU A 90 14.51 4.07 -15.14
CA LEU A 90 13.76 4.44 -16.35
C LEU A 90 13.63 3.29 -17.35
N VAL A 91 14.62 2.38 -17.40
CA VAL A 91 14.64 1.29 -18.38
C VAL A 91 14.32 -0.05 -17.68
N VAL A 92 15.18 -0.48 -16.75
CA VAL A 92 15.10 -1.86 -16.22
C VAL A 92 13.80 -2.10 -15.44
N VAL A 93 13.41 -1.19 -14.54
CA VAL A 93 12.24 -1.37 -13.67
C VAL A 93 10.91 -1.40 -14.48
N PRO A 94 10.61 -0.44 -15.38
CA PRO A 94 9.44 -0.49 -16.24
C PRO A 94 9.41 -1.71 -17.17
N GLY A 95 10.55 -2.03 -17.80
CA GLY A 95 10.67 -3.19 -18.66
C GLY A 95 10.41 -4.49 -17.90
N ALA A 96 11.01 -4.65 -16.72
CA ALA A 96 10.78 -5.80 -15.86
C ALA A 96 9.31 -5.95 -15.47
N GLN A 97 8.63 -4.86 -15.11
CA GLN A 97 7.22 -4.92 -14.75
C GLN A 97 6.32 -5.34 -15.93
N LEU A 98 6.58 -4.80 -17.13
CA LEU A 98 5.84 -5.12 -18.35
C LEU A 98 6.03 -6.57 -18.77
N VAL A 99 7.17 -7.19 -18.47
CA VAL A 99 7.46 -8.61 -18.79
C VAL A 99 6.99 -9.58 -17.68
N LEU A 100 7.10 -9.21 -16.41
CA LEU A 100 6.76 -10.08 -15.28
C LEU A 100 5.28 -10.48 -15.24
N LEU A 101 4.37 -9.56 -15.56
CA LEU A 101 2.93 -9.88 -15.54
C LEU A 101 2.51 -10.87 -16.66
N PRO A 102 2.83 -10.64 -17.94
CA PRO A 102 2.46 -11.58 -18.99
C PRO A 102 3.17 -12.94 -18.82
N THR A 103 4.39 -12.99 -18.30
CA THR A 103 5.06 -14.28 -17.99
C THR A 103 4.32 -15.06 -16.89
N VAL A 104 3.83 -14.38 -15.85
CA VAL A 104 2.96 -14.98 -14.82
C VAL A 104 1.65 -15.49 -15.42
N ILE A 105 0.95 -14.66 -16.21
CA ILE A 105 -0.35 -15.05 -16.79
C ILE A 105 -0.18 -16.18 -17.82
N LEU A 106 0.82 -16.09 -18.70
CA LEU A 106 1.10 -17.12 -19.70
C LEU A 106 1.52 -18.43 -19.04
N GLY A 107 2.37 -18.38 -18.02
CA GLY A 107 2.76 -19.56 -17.25
C GLY A 107 1.59 -20.25 -16.56
N LEU A 108 0.55 -19.51 -16.14
CA LEU A 108 -0.70 -20.09 -15.62
C LEU A 108 -1.59 -20.75 -16.69
N HIS A 109 -1.42 -20.36 -17.97
CA HIS A 109 -2.09 -20.98 -19.11
C HIS A 109 -1.36 -22.22 -19.63
N MET A 110 -0.07 -22.40 -19.28
CA MET A 110 0.69 -23.60 -19.66
C MET A 110 0.15 -24.84 -18.95
N ARG A 111 0.31 -26.02 -19.59
CA ARG A 111 -0.04 -27.31 -18.98
C ARG A 111 0.82 -27.61 -17.75
N ASN A 112 2.12 -27.30 -17.81
CA ASN A 112 3.07 -27.45 -16.72
C ASN A 112 3.62 -26.08 -16.29
N PRO A 113 3.04 -25.44 -15.26
CA PRO A 113 3.53 -24.15 -14.79
C PRO A 113 4.88 -24.27 -14.07
N PRO A 114 5.82 -23.31 -14.25
CA PRO A 114 7.09 -23.33 -13.53
C PRO A 114 6.89 -23.06 -12.02
N ALA A 115 7.56 -23.84 -11.16
CA ALA A 115 7.42 -23.76 -9.70
C ALA A 115 7.78 -22.40 -9.07
N GLY A 116 8.50 -21.53 -9.80
CA GLY A 116 8.89 -20.19 -9.35
C GLY A 116 7.86 -19.08 -9.58
N LEU A 117 6.70 -19.37 -10.16
CA LEU A 117 5.76 -18.34 -10.64
C LEU A 117 5.23 -17.42 -9.52
N HIS A 118 5.04 -17.95 -8.31
CA HIS A 118 4.67 -17.15 -7.13
C HIS A 118 5.75 -16.11 -6.75
N ARG A 119 7.04 -16.41 -6.99
CA ARG A 119 8.14 -15.47 -6.74
C ARG A 119 8.14 -14.33 -7.76
N LEU A 120 7.89 -14.64 -9.03
CA LEU A 120 7.76 -13.63 -10.09
C LEU A 120 6.60 -12.68 -9.78
N PHE A 121 5.44 -13.20 -9.38
CA PHE A 121 4.31 -12.35 -9.03
C PHE A 121 4.56 -11.51 -7.77
N ARG A 122 5.33 -12.03 -6.80
CA ARG A 122 5.77 -11.27 -5.63
C ARG A 122 6.68 -10.09 -6.00
N TRP A 123 7.57 -10.29 -6.97
CA TRP A 123 8.43 -9.23 -7.52
C TRP A 123 7.62 -8.20 -8.29
N TYR A 124 6.67 -8.63 -9.13
CA TYR A 124 5.73 -7.74 -9.81
C TYR A 124 5.00 -6.82 -8.82
N MET A 125 4.42 -7.39 -7.75
CA MET A 125 3.74 -6.61 -6.70
C MET A 125 4.66 -5.65 -5.95
N ALA A 126 5.96 -5.96 -5.85
CA ALA A 126 6.93 -5.05 -5.27
C ALA A 126 7.18 -3.88 -6.22
N LEU A 127 7.49 -4.16 -7.49
CA LEU A 127 7.82 -3.17 -8.50
C LEU A 127 6.65 -2.23 -8.83
N ASP A 128 5.41 -2.73 -8.80
CA ASP A 128 4.21 -1.92 -9.04
C ASP A 128 4.11 -0.72 -8.09
N ALA A 129 4.57 -0.86 -6.84
CA ALA A 129 4.59 0.24 -5.88
C ALA A 129 5.61 1.35 -6.23
N TRP A 130 6.63 1.04 -7.02
CA TRP A 130 7.68 1.98 -7.45
C TRP A 130 7.40 2.59 -8.83
N MET A 131 6.44 2.04 -9.55
CA MET A 131 6.17 2.41 -10.94
C MET A 131 5.28 3.65 -11.00
N MET A 132 5.92 4.80 -11.18
CA MET A 132 5.26 6.11 -11.26
C MET A 132 5.45 6.71 -12.65
N VAL A 133 4.98 6.02 -13.68
CA VAL A 133 5.12 6.47 -15.08
C VAL A 133 4.44 7.83 -15.31
N GLU A 134 3.36 8.12 -14.58
CA GLU A 134 2.69 9.42 -14.61
C GLU A 134 3.64 10.58 -14.20
N VAL A 135 4.52 10.34 -13.23
CA VAL A 135 5.53 11.31 -12.79
C VAL A 135 6.54 11.59 -13.92
N PHE A 136 6.95 10.55 -14.63
CA PHE A 136 7.82 10.69 -15.79
C PHE A 136 7.16 11.47 -16.94
N LEU A 137 5.85 11.26 -17.16
CA LEU A 137 5.07 12.03 -18.13
C LEU A 137 5.02 13.53 -17.77
N PHE A 138 4.76 13.87 -16.51
CA PHE A 138 4.82 15.26 -16.08
C PHE A 138 6.23 15.85 -16.22
N GLY A 139 7.29 15.06 -16.00
CA GLY A 139 8.70 15.48 -16.12
C GLY A 139 9.05 15.85 -17.54
N THR A 140 8.66 14.97 -18.45
CA THR A 140 8.72 15.18 -19.89
C THR A 140 7.99 16.45 -20.30
N LEU A 141 6.73 16.62 -19.88
CA LEU A 141 5.91 17.77 -20.24
C LEU A 141 6.52 19.09 -19.80
N VAL A 142 7.01 19.14 -18.56
CA VAL A 142 7.70 20.31 -18.00
C VAL A 142 8.99 20.64 -18.73
N SER A 143 9.80 19.61 -18.99
CA SER A 143 11.04 19.81 -19.75
C SER A 143 10.73 20.34 -21.14
N TYR A 144 9.67 19.83 -21.79
CA TYR A 144 9.22 20.29 -23.09
C TYR A 144 8.76 21.74 -23.09
N THR A 145 7.89 22.16 -22.16
CA THR A 145 7.39 23.55 -22.12
C THR A 145 8.53 24.55 -22.00
N ARG A 146 9.64 24.14 -21.36
CA ARG A 146 10.85 24.95 -21.24
C ARG A 146 11.68 25.01 -22.49
N LEU A 147 11.82 23.90 -23.20
CA LEU A 147 12.59 23.84 -24.43
C LEU A 147 11.96 24.69 -25.55
N VAL A 148 10.63 24.75 -25.63
CA VAL A 148 9.90 25.53 -26.65
C VAL A 148 10.12 27.04 -26.53
N ASP A 149 10.43 27.52 -25.33
CA ASP A 149 10.70 28.95 -25.10
C ASP A 149 12.02 29.41 -25.75
N LEU A 150 12.95 28.49 -26.10
CA LEU A 150 14.25 28.85 -26.72
C LEU A 150 14.42 28.40 -28.16
N ALA A 151 13.70 27.37 -28.59
CA ALA A 151 13.88 26.79 -29.91
C ALA A 151 12.57 26.19 -30.44
N HIS A 152 12.48 26.06 -31.76
CA HIS A 152 11.47 25.20 -32.37
C HIS A 152 11.80 23.74 -32.03
N VAL A 153 10.99 23.17 -31.14
CA VAL A 153 11.16 21.82 -30.62
C VAL A 153 10.10 20.94 -31.24
N GLU A 154 10.54 19.91 -31.95
CA GLU A 154 9.65 18.90 -32.52
C GLU A 154 9.51 17.74 -31.54
N ILE A 155 8.26 17.41 -31.20
CA ILE A 155 7.94 16.28 -30.33
C ILE A 155 8.13 14.99 -31.13
N GLY A 156 9.08 14.16 -30.69
CA GLY A 156 9.33 12.87 -31.32
C GLY A 156 8.24 11.83 -30.99
N PRO A 157 8.14 10.74 -31.77
CA PRO A 157 7.15 9.68 -31.56
C PRO A 157 7.19 9.05 -30.16
N ALA A 158 8.37 8.99 -29.51
CA ALA A 158 8.51 8.39 -28.18
C ALA A 158 7.73 9.16 -27.11
N ALA A 159 7.56 10.48 -27.23
CA ALA A 159 6.77 11.28 -26.29
C ALA A 159 5.29 10.87 -26.29
N TYR A 160 4.70 10.67 -27.49
CA TYR A 160 3.35 10.12 -27.62
C TYR A 160 3.27 8.67 -27.10
N GLY A 161 4.35 7.89 -27.32
CA GLY A 161 4.50 6.56 -26.76
C GLY A 161 4.41 6.54 -25.23
N ILE A 162 5.06 7.47 -24.54
CA ILE A 162 5.02 7.58 -23.06
C ILE A 162 3.61 7.89 -22.55
N ALA A 163 2.90 8.81 -23.21
CA ALA A 163 1.52 9.12 -22.87
C ALA A 163 0.59 7.91 -23.08
N ALA A 164 0.72 7.22 -24.22
CA ALA A 164 -0.03 6.00 -24.52
C ALA A 164 0.29 4.87 -23.53
N LEU A 165 1.57 4.66 -23.21
CA LEU A 165 2.02 3.65 -22.24
C LEU A 165 1.44 3.95 -20.85
N SER A 166 1.42 5.22 -20.43
CA SER A 166 0.82 5.64 -19.16
C SER A 166 -0.65 5.23 -19.08
N LEU A 167 -1.44 5.51 -20.12
CA LEU A 167 -2.85 5.12 -20.18
C LEU A 167 -3.03 3.60 -20.16
N VAL A 168 -2.19 2.85 -20.89
CA VAL A 168 -2.21 1.39 -20.91
C VAL A 168 -1.90 0.81 -19.52
N LEU A 169 -0.91 1.36 -18.81
CA LEU A 169 -0.57 0.92 -17.46
C LEU A 169 -1.69 1.20 -16.45
N VAL A 170 -2.34 2.36 -16.53
CA VAL A 170 -3.52 2.70 -15.72
C VAL A 170 -4.67 1.72 -16.01
N ALA A 171 -4.96 1.47 -17.29
CA ALA A 171 -5.99 0.51 -17.70
C ALA A 171 -5.65 -0.92 -17.24
N ARG A 172 -4.37 -1.32 -17.31
CA ARG A 172 -3.89 -2.63 -16.86
C ARG A 172 -4.06 -2.79 -15.36
N ASN A 173 -3.64 -1.80 -14.57
CA ASN A 173 -3.76 -1.81 -13.12
C ASN A 173 -5.24 -1.76 -12.69
N ALA A 174 -6.09 -1.04 -13.43
CA ALA A 174 -7.54 -1.04 -13.21
C ALA A 174 -8.20 -2.37 -13.59
N SER A 175 -7.61 -3.17 -14.48
CA SER A 175 -8.15 -4.44 -14.97
C SER A 175 -7.64 -5.66 -14.20
N LEU A 176 -6.43 -5.58 -13.64
CA LEU A 176 -5.79 -6.65 -12.89
C LEU A 176 -6.38 -6.79 -11.49
N GLU A 177 -6.88 -7.99 -11.15
CA GLU A 177 -7.26 -8.33 -9.77
C GLU A 177 -6.22 -9.30 -9.17
N PRO A 178 -5.32 -8.83 -8.29
CA PRO A 178 -4.22 -9.64 -7.79
C PRO A 178 -4.65 -10.92 -7.06
N GLN A 179 -5.83 -10.90 -6.42
CA GLN A 179 -6.36 -12.05 -5.70
C GLN A 179 -6.72 -13.21 -6.63
N VAL A 180 -7.25 -12.92 -7.83
CA VAL A 180 -7.61 -13.96 -8.80
C VAL A 180 -6.36 -14.69 -9.28
N VAL A 181 -5.23 -13.99 -9.45
CA VAL A 181 -3.94 -14.60 -9.79
C VAL A 181 -3.45 -15.52 -8.67
N TRP A 182 -3.58 -15.09 -7.42
CA TRP A 182 -3.21 -15.91 -6.25
C TRP A 182 -4.10 -17.14 -6.07
N ASP A 183 -5.41 -17.01 -6.27
CA ASP A 183 -6.35 -18.12 -6.19
C ASP A 183 -6.03 -19.16 -7.28
N ARG A 184 -5.73 -18.70 -8.52
CA ARG A 184 -5.28 -19.57 -9.63
C ARG A 184 -3.94 -20.28 -9.35
N LEU A 185 -3.02 -19.60 -8.67
CA LEU A 185 -1.73 -20.16 -8.25
C LEU A 185 -1.91 -21.28 -7.21
N GLU A 186 -2.90 -21.13 -6.31
CA GLU A 186 -3.25 -22.16 -5.33
C GLU A 186 -3.97 -23.35 -5.97
N GLU A 187 -4.92 -23.11 -6.89
CA GLU A 187 -5.59 -24.18 -7.65
C GLU A 187 -4.62 -25.08 -8.43
N ARG A 188 -3.42 -24.58 -8.73
CA ARG A 188 -2.36 -25.28 -9.46
C ARG A 188 -1.27 -25.84 -8.55
N ASP A 189 -1.46 -25.80 -7.22
CA ASP A 189 -0.49 -26.27 -6.21
C ASP A 189 0.91 -25.65 -6.32
N LEU A 190 1.04 -24.44 -6.90
CA LEU A 190 2.32 -23.73 -7.08
C LEU A 190 2.79 -22.98 -5.83
N VAL A 191 1.99 -23.09 -4.78
CA VAL A 191 2.06 -22.36 -3.53
C VAL A 191 1.80 -23.38 -2.43
N ALA A 192 2.49 -23.27 -1.30
CA ALA A 192 2.22 -24.17 -0.19
C ALA A 192 0.73 -24.08 0.22
N GLU A 193 0.06 -25.22 0.30
CA GLU A 193 -1.25 -25.30 0.93
C GLU A 193 -1.12 -24.83 2.39
N SER A 194 -2.14 -24.14 2.89
CA SER A 194 -2.22 -23.78 4.32
C SER A 194 -2.01 -25.07 5.08
N GLY A 195 -1.06 -25.07 6.03
CA GLY A 195 -0.69 -26.24 6.80
C GLY A 195 -1.92 -27.07 7.08
N ALA A 196 -2.08 -28.15 6.30
CA ALA A 196 -3.04 -29.16 6.63
C ALA A 196 -2.62 -29.58 8.03
N ILE A 197 -3.45 -29.24 9.00
CA ILE A 197 -3.52 -29.96 10.28
C ILE A 197 -3.25 -31.41 9.89
N ARG A 198 -2.14 -31.98 10.38
CA ARG A 198 -1.81 -33.38 10.19
C ARG A 198 -3.12 -34.14 10.29
N ARG A 199 -3.61 -34.68 9.17
CA ARG A 199 -4.65 -35.71 9.24
C ARG A 199 -4.01 -36.73 10.16
N GLY A 200 -4.60 -36.90 11.35
CA GLY A 200 -4.19 -37.94 12.27
C GLY A 200 -4.04 -39.22 11.45
N GLU A 201 -2.96 -39.95 11.72
CA GLU A 201 -2.75 -41.29 11.21
C GLU A 201 -4.09 -42.02 11.17
N ALA A 202 -4.56 -42.30 9.95
CA ALA A 202 -5.64 -43.24 9.77
C ALA A 202 -5.07 -44.59 10.21
N SER A 203 -5.39 -44.99 11.44
CA SER A 203 -5.19 -46.35 11.88
C SER A 203 -5.94 -47.27 10.90
N PRO A 204 -5.29 -48.28 10.29
CA PRO A 204 -5.91 -49.11 9.29
C PRO A 204 -6.85 -50.11 9.98
N GLY A 205 -8.15 -49.98 9.75
CA GLY A 205 -9.07 -51.09 9.98
C GLY A 205 -10.48 -50.72 10.44
N THR A 206 -11.35 -50.32 9.51
CA THR A 206 -12.77 -50.72 9.57
C THR A 206 -13.41 -50.56 8.17
N PRO A 207 -14.06 -51.58 7.58
CA PRO A 207 -14.74 -51.47 6.29
C PRO A 207 -16.11 -50.79 6.42
N PRO A 208 -16.70 -50.29 5.31
CA PRO A 208 -17.88 -49.44 5.35
C PRO A 208 -19.17 -50.26 5.40
N GLY A 209 -20.06 -49.92 6.33
CA GLY A 209 -21.48 -50.28 6.29
C GLY A 209 -22.32 -49.05 6.02
N THR A 210 -23.09 -49.06 4.94
CA THR A 210 -24.21 -48.14 4.67
C THR A 210 -25.36 -48.47 5.62
N PRO A 211 -26.19 -47.51 6.09
CA PRO A 211 -27.51 -47.32 5.45
C PRO A 211 -28.06 -45.86 5.62
N PRO A 212 -29.37 -45.54 5.52
CA PRO A 212 -29.94 -44.79 4.41
C PRO A 212 -30.64 -43.46 4.80
N GLY A 213 -31.02 -42.66 3.79
CA GLY A 213 -32.01 -41.58 3.94
C GLY A 213 -31.46 -40.17 3.76
N THR A 214 -31.53 -39.65 2.54
CA THR A 214 -31.23 -38.24 2.21
C THR A 214 -32.49 -37.39 2.44
N PRO A 215 -32.52 -36.43 3.38
CA PRO A 215 -33.58 -35.41 3.39
C PRO A 215 -33.29 -34.36 2.30
N PRO A 216 -34.32 -33.65 1.81
CA PRO A 216 -34.16 -32.67 0.74
C PRO A 216 -33.28 -31.50 1.21
N GLY A 217 -32.46 -30.97 0.29
CA GLY A 217 -31.47 -29.93 0.57
C GLY A 217 -32.10 -28.61 1.08
N PRO A 218 -31.36 -27.82 1.87
CA PRO A 218 -31.89 -26.59 2.45
C PRO A 218 -32.06 -25.48 1.40
N ASP A 219 -33.12 -24.69 1.60
CA ASP A 219 -33.54 -23.51 0.83
C ASP A 219 -32.42 -22.43 0.78
N PRO A 220 -32.05 -21.90 -0.40
CA PRO A 220 -30.98 -20.88 -0.53
C PRO A 220 -31.23 -19.58 0.23
N ARG A 221 -32.43 -19.35 0.78
CA ARG A 221 -32.79 -18.10 1.48
C ARG A 221 -32.72 -18.18 3.01
N ALA A 222 -32.38 -19.33 3.58
CA ALA A 222 -32.34 -19.54 5.03
C ALA A 222 -30.90 -19.65 5.57
N PHE A 223 -30.08 -18.61 5.43
CA PHE A 223 -28.81 -18.51 6.18
C PHE A 223 -29.07 -17.81 7.52
N ARG A 224 -29.51 -18.59 8.50
CA ARG A 224 -29.43 -18.19 9.91
C ARG A 224 -28.00 -18.51 10.38
N ALA A 225 -27.31 -17.51 10.92
CA ALA A 225 -25.97 -17.65 11.47
C ALA A 225 -25.99 -18.50 12.75
N GLU A 226 -26.05 -19.82 12.60
CA GLU A 226 -25.80 -20.76 13.70
C GLU A 226 -24.31 -21.10 13.67
N GLY A 227 -23.57 -20.52 14.62
CA GLY A 227 -22.17 -20.82 14.85
C GLY A 227 -22.00 -22.26 15.28
N VAL A 228 -21.42 -23.08 14.41
CA VAL A 228 -20.93 -24.41 14.80
C VAL A 228 -19.60 -24.24 15.51
N ALA A 229 -19.66 -23.97 16.82
CA ALA A 229 -18.56 -24.27 17.73
C ALA A 229 -18.74 -25.72 18.20
N ALA A 230 -17.90 -26.64 17.71
CA ALA A 230 -17.82 -27.98 18.28
C ALA A 230 -17.32 -27.87 19.73
N PRO A 231 -17.96 -28.53 20.71
CA PRO A 231 -17.55 -28.46 22.11
C PRO A 231 -16.23 -29.23 22.27
N GLY A 232 -15.12 -28.52 22.54
CA GLY A 232 -13.87 -29.16 22.95
C GLY A 232 -12.55 -28.59 22.41
N MET A 233 -12.55 -27.63 21.47
CA MET A 233 -11.29 -26.99 21.04
C MET A 233 -10.96 -25.77 21.89
N ALA A 234 -9.81 -25.81 22.57
CA ALA A 234 -9.29 -24.69 23.34
C ALA A 234 -9.22 -23.42 22.48
N ALA A 235 -9.79 -22.32 22.99
CA ALA A 235 -9.97 -21.03 22.30
C ALA A 235 -8.68 -20.31 21.86
N HIS A 236 -7.50 -20.92 22.04
CA HIS A 236 -6.19 -20.33 21.75
C HIS A 236 -5.64 -20.70 20.34
N GLU A 237 -6.30 -21.57 19.57
CA GLU A 237 -5.74 -22.10 18.30
C GLU A 237 -6.38 -21.58 16.99
N THR A 238 -7.28 -20.60 17.01
CA THR A 238 -8.09 -20.26 15.82
C THR A 238 -8.21 -18.77 15.47
N ALA A 239 -7.28 -17.92 15.89
CA ALA A 239 -7.29 -16.52 15.44
C ALA A 239 -6.73 -16.39 14.01
N LEU A 240 -7.61 -16.15 13.03
CA LEU A 240 -7.21 -15.90 11.63
C LEU A 240 -6.31 -14.65 11.53
N ILE A 241 -5.18 -14.78 10.82
CA ILE A 241 -4.27 -13.69 10.47
C ILE A 241 -4.36 -13.42 8.98
N ALA A 242 -4.66 -12.17 8.61
CA ALA A 242 -4.56 -11.71 7.23
C ALA A 242 -3.12 -11.29 6.90
N CYS A 243 -2.56 -11.86 5.85
CA CYS A 243 -1.28 -11.45 5.29
C CYS A 243 -1.34 -10.00 4.78
N HIS A 244 -0.42 -9.12 5.17
CA HIS A 244 -0.41 -7.73 4.70
C HIS A 244 -0.06 -7.59 3.21
N ARG A 245 0.67 -8.54 2.62
CA ARG A 245 1.14 -8.48 1.23
C ARG A 245 0.20 -9.13 0.21
N CYS A 246 -0.24 -10.36 0.45
CA CYS A 246 -1.14 -11.09 -0.45
C CYS A 246 -2.59 -11.19 0.04
N HIS A 247 -2.91 -10.67 1.23
CA HIS A 247 -4.24 -10.72 1.86
C HIS A 247 -4.84 -12.11 2.10
N ARG A 248 -4.05 -13.20 1.99
CA ARG A 248 -4.46 -14.54 2.46
C ARG A 248 -4.80 -14.51 3.95
N LEU A 249 -5.91 -15.14 4.31
CA LEU A 249 -6.25 -15.46 5.69
C LEU A 249 -5.67 -16.82 6.06
N ASP A 250 -4.95 -16.90 7.16
CA ASP A 250 -4.31 -18.15 7.62
C ASP A 250 -4.40 -18.29 9.15
N HIS A 251 -4.39 -19.52 9.66
CA HIS A 251 -4.39 -19.84 11.09
C HIS A 251 -2.97 -19.94 11.69
N ALA A 252 -1.94 -19.58 10.93
CA ALA A 252 -0.57 -19.63 11.38
C ALA A 252 -0.30 -18.74 12.59
N ARG A 253 0.69 -19.15 13.39
CA ARG A 253 1.19 -18.37 14.54
C ARG A 253 1.77 -17.03 14.06
N PRO A 254 1.64 -15.93 14.84
CA PRO A 254 2.35 -14.69 14.57
C PRO A 254 3.85 -14.94 14.36
N GLY A 255 4.43 -14.31 13.35
CA GLY A 255 5.83 -14.46 12.94
C GLY A 255 6.08 -15.55 11.89
N ALA A 256 5.13 -16.47 11.68
CA ALA A 256 5.26 -17.53 10.66
C ALA A 256 5.27 -16.94 9.24
N PRO A 257 6.00 -17.57 8.29
CA PRO A 257 5.97 -17.16 6.89
C PRO A 257 4.61 -17.50 6.26
N CYS A 258 4.08 -16.57 5.48
CA CYS A 258 2.85 -16.78 4.72
C CYS A 258 3.06 -17.89 3.67
N PRO A 259 2.20 -18.90 3.61
CA PRO A 259 2.34 -19.98 2.62
C PRO A 259 2.16 -19.49 1.16
N ARG A 260 1.44 -18.37 0.94
CA ARG A 260 1.28 -17.71 -0.39
C ARG A 260 2.53 -17.01 -0.91
N CYS A 261 3.04 -16.06 -0.12
CA CYS A 261 4.05 -15.11 -0.60
C CYS A 261 5.35 -15.11 0.22
N GLY A 262 5.39 -15.88 1.31
CA GLY A 262 6.53 -15.96 2.23
C GLY A 262 6.69 -14.78 3.19
N SER A 263 5.80 -13.78 3.17
CA SER A 263 5.89 -12.65 4.11
C SER A 263 5.54 -13.08 5.54
N ARG A 264 6.20 -12.49 6.55
CA ARG A 264 5.89 -12.77 7.95
C ARG A 264 4.47 -12.32 8.31
N LEU A 265 3.69 -13.22 8.89
CA LEU A 265 2.33 -12.99 9.34
C LEU A 265 2.30 -12.34 10.72
N HIS A 266 1.42 -11.38 10.96
CA HIS A 266 1.25 -10.73 12.26
C HIS A 266 -0.17 -10.17 12.39
N HIS A 267 -0.78 -10.23 13.59
CA HIS A 267 -2.13 -9.69 13.83
C HIS A 267 -2.21 -8.17 13.66
N ARG A 268 -1.18 -7.47 14.13
CA ARG A 268 -0.99 -6.01 14.04
C ARG A 268 0.44 -5.71 13.66
N LYS A 269 0.70 -4.55 13.06
CA LYS A 269 2.07 -4.13 12.75
C LYS A 269 2.87 -4.03 14.08
N PRO A 270 4.05 -4.67 14.19
CA PRO A 270 4.83 -4.65 15.43
C PRO A 270 5.28 -3.23 15.77
N ASP A 271 5.13 -2.85 17.03
CA ASP A 271 5.47 -1.53 17.59
C ASP A 271 4.95 -0.32 16.79
N SER A 272 3.80 -0.48 16.13
CA SER A 272 3.25 0.53 15.23
C SER A 272 3.08 1.89 15.90
N ILE A 273 2.58 1.94 17.14
CA ILE A 273 2.34 3.20 17.86
C ILE A 273 3.67 3.93 18.14
N GLY A 274 4.67 3.22 18.68
CA GLY A 274 5.96 3.80 19.03
C GLY A 274 6.70 4.30 17.79
N ARG A 275 6.78 3.46 16.76
CA ARG A 275 7.42 3.80 15.48
C ARG A 275 6.73 4.98 14.79
N SER A 276 5.39 4.99 14.77
CA SER A 276 4.63 6.08 14.14
C SER A 276 4.83 7.40 14.89
N TRP A 277 4.86 7.40 16.23
CA TRP A 277 5.17 8.61 17.00
C TRP A 277 6.59 9.13 16.73
N ALA A 278 7.58 8.24 16.72
CA ALA A 278 8.96 8.62 16.46
C ALA A 278 9.13 9.23 15.05
N LEU A 279 8.52 8.61 14.03
CA LEU A 279 8.57 9.09 12.65
C LEU A 279 7.79 10.40 12.47
N VAL A 280 6.61 10.55 13.08
CA VAL A 280 5.86 11.81 13.04
C VAL A 280 6.65 12.92 13.72
N ALA A 281 7.28 12.66 14.86
CA ALA A 281 8.12 13.65 15.55
C ALA A 281 9.34 14.04 14.69
N ALA A 282 10.05 13.07 14.11
CA ALA A 282 11.17 13.32 13.21
C ALA A 282 10.75 14.16 11.99
N ALA A 283 9.59 13.85 11.39
CA ALA A 283 9.07 14.61 10.27
C ALA A 283 8.65 16.04 10.65
N PHE A 284 8.09 16.26 11.85
CA PHE A 284 7.85 17.63 12.35
C PHE A 284 9.17 18.40 12.51
N ILE A 285 10.20 17.78 13.09
CA ILE A 285 11.52 18.41 13.27
C ILE A 285 12.14 18.80 11.92
N LEU A 286 11.99 17.97 10.88
CA LEU A 286 12.47 18.29 9.53
C LEU A 286 11.58 19.29 8.78
N TYR A 287 10.28 19.35 9.10
CA TYR A 287 9.34 20.25 8.43
C TYR A 287 9.61 21.72 8.73
N LEU A 288 10.01 22.06 9.96
CA LEU A 288 10.39 23.42 10.33
C LEU A 288 11.54 23.97 9.46
N PRO A 289 12.73 23.33 9.40
CA PRO A 289 13.82 23.80 8.56
C PRO A 289 13.50 23.71 7.07
N ALA A 290 12.66 22.76 6.63
CA ALA A 290 12.24 22.67 5.23
C ALA A 290 11.45 23.90 4.74
N ASN A 291 10.64 24.52 5.61
CA ASN A 291 9.84 25.69 5.25
C ASN A 291 10.54 27.02 5.62
N TYR A 292 11.46 26.98 6.58
CA TYR A 292 12.19 28.16 7.03
C TYR A 292 13.43 28.44 6.19
N TYR A 293 14.22 27.41 5.86
CA TYR A 293 15.43 27.59 5.07
C TYR A 293 15.13 27.70 3.57
N PRO A 294 16.01 28.37 2.82
CA PRO A 294 15.88 28.47 1.37
C PRO A 294 15.91 27.08 0.74
N VAL A 295 15.03 26.86 -0.23
CA VAL A 295 15.05 25.65 -1.05
C VAL A 295 15.93 25.83 -2.27
N MET A 296 15.94 27.04 -2.81
CA MET A 296 16.74 27.42 -3.96
C MET A 296 17.27 28.84 -3.79
N GLN A 297 18.42 29.11 -4.37
CA GLN A 297 18.96 30.45 -4.52
C GLN A 297 19.16 30.70 -6.01
N ILE A 298 18.68 31.84 -6.49
CA ILE A 298 18.85 32.27 -7.88
C ILE A 298 19.79 33.48 -7.82
N THR A 299 20.96 33.39 -8.45
CA THR A 299 21.90 34.52 -8.54
C THR A 299 22.04 34.99 -9.98
N THR A 300 21.50 36.17 -10.31
CA THR A 300 21.54 36.74 -11.66
C THR A 300 22.44 37.98 -11.67
N LEU A 301 23.54 38.00 -12.45
CA LEU A 301 24.47 39.15 -12.52
C LEU A 301 25.01 39.60 -11.14
N GLY A 302 25.20 38.66 -10.21
CA GLY A 302 25.66 38.95 -8.84
C GLY A 302 24.59 39.53 -7.91
N GLN A 303 23.36 39.75 -8.39
CA GLN A 303 22.20 40.11 -7.58
C GLN A 303 21.19 38.97 -7.56
N GLY A 304 20.77 38.56 -6.37
CA GLY A 304 19.89 37.42 -6.22
C GLY A 304 19.72 37.01 -4.77
N GLY A 305 18.55 36.48 -4.45
CA GLY A 305 18.16 36.14 -3.09
C GLY A 305 17.93 34.63 -2.90
N PRO A 306 18.08 34.13 -1.68
CA PRO A 306 17.53 32.83 -1.33
C PRO A 306 15.99 32.87 -1.32
N HIS A 307 15.33 31.89 -1.95
CA HIS A 307 13.88 31.74 -1.94
C HIS A 307 13.47 30.50 -1.14
N THR A 308 12.56 30.68 -0.19
CA THR A 308 11.86 29.58 0.49
C THR A 308 10.72 29.06 -0.38
N ILE A 309 10.12 27.92 0.00
CA ILE A 309 8.94 27.36 -0.70
C ILE A 309 7.82 28.40 -0.77
N LEU A 310 7.51 29.02 0.38
CA LEU A 310 6.44 30.01 0.46
C LEU A 310 6.82 31.31 -0.27
N GLY A 311 8.10 31.69 -0.25
CA GLY A 311 8.61 32.81 -1.05
C GLY A 311 8.35 32.60 -2.54
N GLY A 312 8.65 31.41 -3.08
CA GLY A 312 8.36 31.07 -4.47
C GLY A 312 6.86 31.07 -4.81
N VAL A 313 6.00 30.64 -3.88
CA VAL A 313 4.53 30.72 -4.06
C VAL A 313 4.07 32.18 -4.18
N ILE A 314 4.56 33.06 -3.31
CA ILE A 314 4.20 34.49 -3.31
C ILE A 314 4.64 35.14 -4.62
N GLU A 315 5.86 34.88 -5.06
CA GLU A 315 6.40 35.41 -6.32
C GLU A 315 5.59 34.94 -7.55
N PHE A 316 5.15 33.68 -7.59
CA PHE A 316 4.26 33.20 -8.64
C PHE A 316 2.86 33.84 -8.61
N LEU A 317 2.36 34.22 -7.43
CA LEU A 317 1.10 34.97 -7.33
C LEU A 317 1.26 36.40 -7.86
N GLU A 318 2.37 37.07 -7.52
CA GLU A 318 2.67 38.44 -7.96
C GLU A 318 2.89 38.54 -9.48
N THR A 319 3.55 37.53 -10.05
CA THR A 319 3.79 37.44 -11.51
C THR A 319 2.58 36.97 -12.32
N GLY A 320 1.44 36.71 -11.67
CA GLY A 320 0.19 36.31 -12.32
C GLY A 320 0.06 34.82 -12.64
N PHE A 321 1.09 34.01 -12.37
CA PHE A 321 1.08 32.55 -12.53
C PHE A 321 0.40 31.83 -11.36
N TRP A 322 -0.79 32.27 -10.97
CA TRP A 322 -1.53 31.72 -9.82
C TRP A 322 -1.78 30.19 -9.88
N PRO A 323 -1.98 29.53 -11.04
CA PRO A 323 -2.14 28.07 -11.07
C PRO A 323 -0.88 27.35 -10.63
N LEU A 324 0.30 27.88 -11.01
CA LEU A 324 1.59 27.32 -10.60
C LEU A 324 1.77 27.49 -9.09
N ALA A 325 1.50 28.69 -8.56
CA ALA A 325 1.55 28.97 -7.13
C ALA A 325 0.67 28.00 -6.31
N LEU A 326 -0.57 27.76 -6.76
CA LEU A 326 -1.50 26.83 -6.11
C LEU A 326 -0.96 25.40 -6.09
N ILE A 327 -0.41 24.93 -7.21
CA ILE A 327 0.20 23.59 -7.32
C ILE A 327 1.38 23.47 -6.35
N VAL A 328 2.29 24.45 -6.34
CA VAL A 328 3.47 24.45 -5.45
C VAL A 328 3.04 24.41 -3.98
N PHE A 329 2.09 25.27 -3.60
CA PHE A 329 1.59 25.38 -2.23
C PHE A 329 0.90 24.09 -1.78
N LEU A 330 0.02 23.55 -2.61
CA LEU A 330 -0.73 22.34 -2.28
C LEU A 330 0.22 21.14 -2.11
N ALA A 331 1.14 20.96 -3.06
CA ALA A 331 2.09 19.85 -3.06
C ALA A 331 3.14 19.96 -1.94
N SER A 332 3.68 21.16 -1.70
CA SER A 332 4.86 21.33 -0.84
C SER A 332 4.53 21.70 0.61
N VAL A 333 3.37 22.33 0.85
CA VAL A 333 2.99 22.80 2.18
C VAL A 333 1.76 22.05 2.69
N ALA A 334 0.66 22.12 1.95
CA ALA A 334 -0.63 21.62 2.43
C ALA A 334 -0.69 20.09 2.55
N VAL A 335 -0.16 19.34 1.58
CA VAL A 335 -0.16 17.87 1.59
C VAL A 335 0.69 17.30 2.74
N PRO A 336 1.96 17.70 2.95
CA PRO A 336 2.75 17.26 4.10
C PRO A 336 2.11 17.64 5.44
N MET A 337 1.55 18.86 5.56
CA MET A 337 0.81 19.28 6.75
C MET A 337 -0.40 18.39 7.03
N LEU A 338 -1.21 18.10 6.01
CA LEU A 338 -2.37 17.22 6.13
C LEU A 338 -1.97 15.82 6.59
N LYS A 339 -0.86 15.27 6.08
CA LYS A 339 -0.32 13.98 6.54
C LYS A 339 0.13 14.02 8.00
N LEU A 340 0.93 15.02 8.37
CA LEU A 340 1.47 15.17 9.73
C LEU A 340 0.36 15.35 10.77
N VAL A 341 -0.54 16.31 10.53
CA VAL A 341 -1.67 16.58 11.40
C VAL A 341 -2.62 15.38 11.43
N GLY A 342 -2.91 14.77 10.28
CA GLY A 342 -3.78 13.60 10.19
C GLY A 342 -3.27 12.42 11.01
N LEU A 343 -1.98 12.07 10.87
CA LEU A 343 -1.35 11.00 11.65
C LEU A 343 -1.28 11.34 13.14
N MET A 344 -0.94 12.59 13.50
CA MET A 344 -0.91 13.04 14.90
C MET A 344 -2.29 12.94 15.57
N VAL A 345 -3.36 13.37 14.89
CA VAL A 345 -4.74 13.27 15.38
C VAL A 345 -5.14 11.80 15.58
N MET A 346 -4.76 10.91 14.65
CA MET A 346 -5.05 9.47 14.80
C MET A 346 -4.28 8.84 15.95
N LEU A 347 -3.00 9.14 16.10
CA LEU A 347 -2.16 8.62 17.19
C LEU A 347 -2.60 9.11 18.56
N THR A 348 -2.96 10.39 18.69
CA THR A 348 -3.51 10.96 19.93
C THR A 348 -4.88 10.36 20.26
N SER A 349 -5.72 10.13 19.25
CA SER A 349 -7.00 9.43 19.40
C SER A 349 -6.85 8.02 19.96
N ILE A 350 -5.88 7.24 19.45
CA ILE A 350 -5.60 5.88 19.94
C ILE A 350 -5.21 5.93 21.42
N ARG A 351 -4.31 6.85 21.80
CA ARG A 351 -3.90 7.04 23.21
C ARG A 351 -5.07 7.42 24.12
N ARG A 352 -5.99 8.26 23.63
CA ARG A 352 -7.19 8.69 24.37
C ARG A 352 -8.33 7.67 24.35
N ARG A 353 -8.16 6.50 23.70
CA ARG A 353 -9.21 5.47 23.53
C ARG A 353 -10.57 6.03 23.10
N SER A 354 -10.54 7.03 22.21
CA SER A 354 -11.74 7.79 21.86
C SER A 354 -12.55 7.07 20.77
N ALA A 355 -13.79 6.69 21.07
CA ALA A 355 -14.74 6.15 20.08
C ALA A 355 -15.42 7.21 19.20
N ARG A 356 -15.20 8.51 19.45
CA ARG A 356 -15.88 9.59 18.71
C ARG A 356 -15.39 9.68 17.26
N HIS A 357 -16.31 9.87 16.30
CA HIS A 357 -15.98 10.13 14.89
C HIS A 357 -15.08 9.10 14.19
N LEU A 358 -15.13 7.81 14.58
CA LEU A 358 -14.31 6.75 13.97
C LEU A 358 -14.45 6.67 12.45
N LEU A 359 -15.67 6.87 11.94
CA LEU A 359 -15.95 6.91 10.50
C LEU A 359 -15.20 8.06 9.80
N ARG A 360 -15.27 9.28 10.36
CA ARG A 360 -14.55 10.45 9.81
C ARG A 360 -13.04 10.27 9.89
N ARG A 361 -12.51 9.70 10.97
CA ARG A 361 -11.08 9.40 11.08
C ARG A 361 -10.64 8.31 10.10
N THR A 362 -11.48 7.31 9.85
CA THR A 362 -11.25 6.28 8.82
C THR A 362 -11.31 6.87 7.41
N GLN A 363 -12.16 7.88 7.18
CA GLN A 363 -12.16 8.64 5.92
C GLN A 363 -10.90 9.50 5.78
N LEU A 364 -10.46 10.17 6.85
CA LEU A 364 -9.22 10.95 6.86
C LEU A 364 -8.00 10.05 6.62
N TYR A 365 -7.93 8.88 7.25
CA TYR A 365 -6.87 7.90 6.97
C TYR A 365 -6.88 7.49 5.50
N ARG A 366 -8.06 7.23 4.93
CA ARG A 366 -8.19 6.92 3.50
C ARG A 366 -7.76 8.08 2.60
N LEU A 367 -8.04 9.33 2.98
CA LEU A 367 -7.58 10.51 2.27
C LEU A 367 -6.05 10.60 2.33
N VAL A 368 -5.47 10.46 3.53
CA VAL A 368 -4.02 10.48 3.77
C VAL A 368 -3.31 9.35 3.02
N GLU A 369 -3.87 8.14 2.98
CA GLU A 369 -3.34 6.99 2.24
C GLU A 369 -3.52 7.15 0.73
N ALA A 370 -4.64 7.73 0.28
CA ALA A 370 -4.85 8.06 -1.12
C ALA A 370 -3.83 9.09 -1.59
N ILE A 371 -3.66 10.20 -0.88
CA ILE A 371 -2.63 11.21 -1.15
C ILE A 371 -1.24 10.59 -1.02
N GLY A 372 -1.03 9.67 -0.07
CA GLY A 372 0.22 8.93 0.12
C GLY A 372 0.73 8.23 -1.13
N ARG A 373 -0.16 7.58 -1.90
CA ARG A 373 0.20 6.94 -3.18
C ARG A 373 0.68 7.93 -4.25
N TRP A 374 0.25 9.19 -4.17
CA TRP A 374 0.60 10.26 -5.11
C TRP A 374 1.75 11.13 -4.59
N SER A 375 2.13 11.00 -3.32
CA SER A 375 2.98 11.98 -2.63
C SER A 375 4.42 12.06 -3.13
N MET A 376 4.90 11.12 -3.95
CA MET A 376 6.19 11.33 -4.65
C MET A 376 6.09 12.43 -5.73
N ILE A 377 4.87 12.73 -6.21
CA ILE A 377 4.61 13.90 -7.06
C ILE A 377 5.05 15.18 -6.35
N ASP A 378 4.96 15.26 -5.02
CA ASP A 378 5.33 16.45 -4.27
C ASP A 378 6.82 16.81 -4.47
N VAL A 379 7.72 15.81 -4.41
CA VAL A 379 9.16 15.99 -4.68
C VAL A 379 9.40 16.32 -6.15
N PHE A 380 8.71 15.61 -7.03
CA PHE A 380 8.85 15.79 -8.47
C PHE A 380 8.42 17.20 -8.91
N VAL A 381 7.30 17.71 -8.39
CA VAL A 381 6.80 19.07 -8.66
C VAL A 381 7.84 20.10 -8.19
N VAL A 382 8.46 19.91 -7.03
CA VAL A 382 9.55 20.80 -6.58
C VAL A 382 10.74 20.76 -7.53
N CYS A 383 11.21 19.58 -7.95
CA CYS A 383 12.30 19.46 -8.92
C CYS A 383 11.96 20.12 -10.27
N VAL A 384 10.72 19.95 -10.72
CA VAL A 384 10.15 20.59 -11.90
C VAL A 384 10.14 22.10 -11.76
N LEU A 385 9.71 22.65 -10.63
CA LEU A 385 9.67 24.09 -10.41
C LEU A 385 11.07 24.69 -10.44
N ILE A 386 12.04 24.01 -9.82
CA ILE A 386 13.46 24.38 -9.89
C ILE A 386 13.95 24.37 -11.35
N ALA A 387 13.56 23.35 -12.13
CA ALA A 387 13.93 23.25 -13.55
C ALA A 387 13.19 24.26 -14.44
N LEU A 388 11.93 24.58 -14.13
CA LEU A 388 11.10 25.54 -14.83
C LEU A 388 11.65 26.97 -14.65
N VAL A 389 12.17 27.30 -13.48
CA VAL A 389 12.73 28.63 -13.21
C VAL A 389 14.12 28.83 -13.85
N ARG A 390 14.73 27.79 -14.44
CA ARG A 390 15.98 27.92 -15.20
C ARG A 390 15.75 28.56 -16.57
N PHE A 391 15.50 29.87 -16.62
CA PHE A 391 15.87 30.67 -17.79
C PHE A 391 16.47 32.02 -17.45
N GLY A 392 17.80 32.02 -17.53
CA GLY A 392 18.68 33.15 -17.78
C GLY A 392 20.09 32.59 -17.92
N MET A 393 20.79 32.84 -19.03
CA MET A 393 22.22 32.51 -19.25
C MET A 393 23.18 33.18 -18.25
N LEU A 394 22.62 33.80 -17.19
CA LEU A 394 23.27 34.60 -16.17
C LEU A 394 22.86 34.15 -14.75
N ALA A 395 22.05 33.08 -14.62
CA ALA A 395 21.46 32.65 -13.35
C ALA A 395 21.94 31.25 -12.92
N GLU A 396 22.75 31.18 -11.88
CA GLU A 396 23.11 29.93 -11.20
C GLU A 396 22.00 29.57 -10.19
N ILE A 397 21.49 28.33 -10.27
CA ILE A 397 20.48 27.81 -9.32
C ILE A 397 21.10 26.66 -8.53
N THR A 398 21.41 26.94 -7.28
CA THR A 398 21.91 25.95 -6.32
C THR A 398 20.78 25.48 -5.43
N ALA A 399 20.61 24.16 -5.31
CA ALA A 399 19.72 23.58 -4.29
C ALA A 399 20.31 23.82 -2.90
N GLN A 400 19.48 24.31 -1.99
CA GLN A 400 19.89 24.71 -0.65
C GLN A 400 19.40 23.69 0.40
N VAL A 401 19.82 23.87 1.65
CA VAL A 401 19.51 22.94 2.76
C VAL A 401 18.01 22.68 2.92
N GLY A 402 17.15 23.67 2.62
CA GLY A 402 15.71 23.51 2.66
C GLY A 402 15.19 22.39 1.75
N ALA A 403 15.81 22.19 0.58
CA ALA A 403 15.44 21.14 -0.37
C ALA A 403 15.70 19.74 0.21
N ALA A 404 16.86 19.54 0.86
CA ALA A 404 17.21 18.28 1.50
C ALA A 404 16.30 17.97 2.70
N CYS A 405 16.02 18.97 3.54
CA CYS A 405 15.06 18.84 4.64
C CYS A 405 13.66 18.50 4.14
N PHE A 406 13.20 19.15 3.07
CA PHE A 406 11.90 18.88 2.45
C PHE A 406 11.81 17.44 1.92
N ALA A 407 12.81 16.97 1.18
CA ALA A 407 12.88 15.59 0.72
C ALA A 407 12.85 14.60 1.90
N GLY A 408 13.57 14.90 2.97
CA GLY A 408 13.55 14.15 4.23
C GLY A 408 12.15 14.04 4.83
N VAL A 409 11.39 15.14 4.90
CA VAL A 409 9.99 15.12 5.38
C VAL A 409 9.13 14.18 4.54
N VAL A 410 9.22 14.24 3.21
CA VAL A 410 8.41 13.40 2.33
C VAL A 410 8.70 11.92 2.57
N VAL A 411 9.98 11.54 2.60
CA VAL A 411 10.40 10.16 2.87
C VAL A 411 9.93 9.70 4.25
N VAL A 412 10.19 10.48 5.30
CA VAL A 412 9.83 10.10 6.67
C VAL A 412 8.30 10.00 6.84
N THR A 413 7.52 10.90 6.24
CA THR A 413 6.04 10.84 6.32
C THR A 413 5.46 9.67 5.53
N MET A 414 6.09 9.26 4.42
CA MET A 414 5.72 8.04 3.69
C MET A 414 5.95 6.79 4.55
N VAL A 415 7.13 6.67 5.16
CA VAL A 415 7.46 5.57 6.08
C VAL A 415 6.56 5.60 7.33
N ALA A 416 6.20 6.78 7.84
CA ALA A 416 5.27 6.94 8.96
C ALA A 416 3.88 6.37 8.64
N ALA A 417 3.34 6.73 7.47
CA ALA A 417 2.05 6.22 7.02
C ALA A 417 2.08 4.69 6.82
N GLU A 418 3.18 4.15 6.31
CA GLU A 418 3.35 2.70 6.16
C GLU A 418 3.52 1.98 7.51
N CYS A 419 4.14 2.61 8.51
CA CYS A 419 4.26 2.03 9.85
C CYS A 419 2.96 2.08 10.66
N PHE A 420 2.08 3.03 10.37
CA PHE A 420 0.81 3.21 11.08
C PHE A 420 -0.19 2.08 10.77
N ASP A 421 -0.80 1.49 11.80
CA ASP A 421 -1.86 0.48 11.67
C ASP A 421 -3.23 1.09 12.03
N PRO A 422 -4.07 1.44 11.04
CA PRO A 422 -5.37 2.09 11.30
C PRO A 422 -6.35 1.19 12.08
N ARG A 423 -6.10 -0.13 12.14
CA ARG A 423 -6.95 -1.06 12.91
C ARG A 423 -6.87 -0.79 14.41
N LEU A 424 -5.74 -0.25 14.88
CA LEU A 424 -5.56 0.13 16.29
C LEU A 424 -6.53 1.23 16.73
N MET A 425 -7.02 2.07 15.81
CA MET A 425 -8.06 3.06 16.11
C MET A 425 -9.39 2.40 16.45
N TRP A 426 -9.72 1.31 15.75
CA TRP A 426 -10.92 0.53 16.00
C TRP A 426 -10.79 -0.33 17.25
N ASP A 427 -9.60 -0.90 17.50
CA ASP A 427 -9.32 -1.66 18.73
C ASP A 427 -9.42 -0.76 19.98
N ALA A 428 -8.87 0.46 19.89
CA ALA A 428 -8.87 1.43 21.00
C ALA A 428 -10.27 1.97 21.32
N ALA A 429 -11.22 1.90 20.38
CA ALA A 429 -12.60 2.30 20.60
C ALA A 429 -13.47 1.22 21.29
N GLY A 430 -12.98 -0.02 21.36
CA GLY A 430 -13.71 -1.14 21.96
C GLY A 430 -14.82 -1.72 21.06
N SER A 431 -15.45 -2.80 21.55
CA SER A 431 -16.52 -3.51 20.82
C SER A 431 -17.74 -2.61 20.54
N PRO A 432 -18.51 -2.88 19.47
CA PRO A 432 -19.59 -2.02 18.98
C PRO A 432 -20.68 -1.66 20.01
N ALA A 433 -20.81 -2.43 21.10
CA ALA A 433 -21.73 -2.15 22.18
C ALA A 433 -21.54 -0.78 22.85
N GLN A 434 -20.36 -0.14 22.69
CA GLN A 434 -20.03 1.16 23.29
C GLN A 434 -20.05 2.34 22.29
N ASP A 435 -20.45 2.13 21.03
CA ASP A 435 -20.53 3.22 20.04
C ASP A 435 -21.87 4.00 20.17
N PRO A 436 -21.84 5.27 20.62
CA PRO A 436 -23.06 6.07 20.81
C PRO A 436 -23.79 6.41 19.50
N ASP A 437 -23.07 6.42 18.36
CA ASP A 437 -23.62 6.75 17.04
C ASP A 437 -24.09 5.48 16.28
N MET A 438 -23.90 4.28 16.84
CA MET A 438 -24.31 3.02 16.20
C MET A 438 -25.84 2.97 16.08
N PRO A 439 -26.43 2.70 14.90
CA PRO A 439 -27.88 2.76 14.79
C PRO A 439 -28.55 1.60 15.53
N ARG A 440 -29.75 1.86 16.07
CA ARG A 440 -30.42 1.01 17.08
C ARG A 440 -30.48 -0.49 16.76
N ARG A 441 -30.69 -0.86 15.49
CA ARG A 441 -30.80 -2.28 15.07
C ARG A 441 -29.55 -3.10 15.38
N TRP A 442 -28.38 -2.55 15.08
CA TRP A 442 -27.11 -3.24 15.29
C TRP A 442 -26.65 -3.21 16.75
N ARG A 443 -27.11 -2.21 17.52
CA ARG A 443 -26.88 -2.11 18.96
C ARG A 443 -27.59 -3.25 19.71
N ALA A 444 -28.82 -3.57 19.31
CA ALA A 444 -29.59 -4.67 19.87
C ALA A 444 -28.97 -6.04 19.53
N GLU A 445 -28.53 -6.24 18.29
CA GLU A 445 -27.83 -7.45 17.85
C GLU A 445 -26.48 -7.65 18.57
N ALA A 446 -25.70 -6.58 18.75
CA ALA A 446 -24.42 -6.64 19.47
C ALA A 446 -24.60 -6.91 20.97
N ALA A 447 -25.65 -6.36 21.60
CA ALA A 447 -25.99 -6.63 22.99
C ALA A 447 -26.48 -8.08 23.20
N ALA A 448 -27.25 -8.61 22.25
CA ALA A 448 -27.72 -10.00 22.26
C ALA A 448 -26.58 -11.02 22.01
N ALA A 449 -25.58 -10.66 21.20
CA ALA A 449 -24.39 -11.48 21.02
C ALA A 449 -23.47 -11.46 22.26
N ALA A 450 -23.31 -10.29 22.90
CA ALA A 450 -22.48 -10.15 24.09
C ALA A 450 -23.02 -10.89 25.33
N SER A 451 -24.34 -11.12 25.42
CA SER A 451 -24.95 -11.88 26.51
C SER A 451 -24.77 -13.40 26.38
N GLN A 452 -24.38 -13.90 25.20
CA GLN A 452 -24.14 -15.33 24.95
C GLN A 452 -22.69 -15.78 25.30
N ASP A 453 -21.75 -14.84 25.43
CA ASP A 453 -20.32 -15.11 25.74
C ASP A 453 -19.97 -14.98 27.25
N GLY A 454 -20.96 -14.86 28.15
CA GLY A 454 -20.73 -14.81 29.59
C GLY A 454 -20.37 -16.20 30.16
N PRO A 455 -19.39 -16.33 31.09
CA PRO A 455 -19.07 -17.63 31.67
C PRO A 455 -20.26 -18.13 32.49
N SER A 456 -20.74 -19.33 32.19
CA SER A 456 -21.73 -20.04 32.99
C SER A 456 -21.16 -20.41 34.37
N ARG A 457 -21.10 -19.43 35.28
CA ARG A 457 -21.05 -19.69 36.72
C ARG A 457 -22.41 -20.26 37.11
N ASN A 458 -22.55 -21.59 37.07
CA ASN A 458 -23.46 -22.40 37.88
C ASN A 458 -23.30 -23.88 37.50
N GLY A 459 -22.24 -24.51 38.00
CA GLY A 459 -22.20 -25.96 38.18
C GLY A 459 -22.62 -26.29 39.63
N PRO A 460 -23.35 -27.39 39.89
CA PRO A 460 -23.77 -27.73 41.24
C PRO A 460 -22.56 -28.11 42.10
N ALA A 461 -22.56 -27.66 43.35
CA ALA A 461 -21.52 -27.95 44.34
C ALA A 461 -21.44 -29.47 44.62
N PRO A 462 -20.23 -30.06 44.71
CA PRO A 462 -20.11 -31.44 45.17
C PRO A 462 -20.40 -31.51 46.67
N SER A 463 -21.36 -32.36 47.03
CA SER A 463 -21.71 -32.75 48.39
C SER A 463 -20.54 -33.44 49.10
N GLY A 464 -20.43 -33.20 50.40
CA GLY A 464 -19.25 -33.46 51.21
C GLY A 464 -18.87 -34.92 51.46
N ALA A 465 -17.63 -35.07 51.90
CA ALA A 465 -17.13 -36.21 52.67
C ALA A 465 -16.20 -35.68 53.79
N PRO A 466 -16.18 -36.31 54.98
CA PRO A 466 -15.72 -35.70 56.21
C PRO A 466 -14.20 -35.80 56.44
N SER A 467 -13.73 -34.86 57.26
CA SER A 467 -12.37 -34.63 57.75
C SER A 467 -11.76 -35.79 58.54
N THR A 468 -10.52 -36.16 58.22
CA THR A 468 -9.61 -36.87 59.13
C THR A 468 -8.18 -36.31 58.96
N GLY A 469 -7.51 -35.95 60.07
CA GLY A 469 -6.05 -35.72 60.10
C GLY A 469 -5.60 -34.44 60.84
N PRO A 470 -4.62 -34.49 61.78
CA PRO A 470 -4.46 -33.53 62.87
C PRO A 470 -3.48 -32.38 62.58
N ALA A 471 -3.70 -31.24 63.24
CA ALA A 471 -2.81 -30.08 63.21
C ALA A 471 -1.58 -30.27 64.09
N GLY A 472 -0.42 -29.99 63.49
CA GLY A 472 0.87 -29.94 64.14
C GLY A 472 1.08 -28.70 65.01
N THR A 473 1.93 -28.92 66.00
CA THR A 473 2.62 -28.00 66.90
C THR A 473 3.25 -26.80 66.20
N ALA A 474 2.99 -25.59 66.71
CA ALA A 474 3.80 -24.40 66.48
C ALA A 474 4.23 -23.82 67.83
N SER A 475 5.52 -23.93 68.12
CA SER A 475 6.19 -23.34 69.28
C SER A 475 6.48 -21.85 69.05
N GLN A 476 6.37 -21.13 70.16
CA GLN A 476 6.71 -19.73 70.40
C GLN A 476 8.13 -19.35 69.94
N HIS A 477 8.33 -18.07 69.58
CA HIS A 477 9.08 -17.16 70.45
C HIS A 477 8.99 -15.70 70.00
N GLY A 478 8.73 -14.84 70.98
CA GLY A 478 9.17 -13.45 71.00
C GLY A 478 10.02 -13.19 72.25
N ALA A 479 10.80 -12.12 72.15
CA ALA A 479 11.50 -11.36 73.19
C ALA A 479 12.91 -11.79 73.64
N ALA A 480 13.72 -10.72 73.76
CA ALA A 480 15.08 -10.55 74.28
C ALA A 480 16.24 -10.83 73.32
#